data_AF-A0A946YEX8-F1
#
_entry.id   AF-A0A946YEX8-F1
#
_cell.length_a   1.000
_cell.length_b   1.000
_cell.length_c   1.000
_cell.angle_alpha   90.00
_cell.angle_beta   90.00
_cell.angle_gamma   90.00
#
_symmetry.space_group_name_H-M   'P 1'
#
loop_
_entity.id
_entity.type
_entity.pdbx_description
1 polymer ?
#
loop_
_entity_poly.entity_id
_entity_poly.type
_entity_poly.pdbx_seq_one_letter_code
_entity_poly.pdbx_strand_id
1 'polypeptide(L)'
;GALQLQPFTVPHDAGEPCQVTFDSGQHRLGVLTDTGRITPHIRACLDAADALLLECNHDTTMLADGPYSPALKRRVGGPLGHLSNDQAVGLLQQLDTSRLQHMVAAHLSDKNNDPDLVRSALAGVLDCTPDWIAIADQDAGLGWREIV
;
A
#
# COMPACT_ATOMS: atom_id res chain seq x y z
N GLY A 1 15.20 7.48 21.36
CA GLY A 1 16.12 7.41 20.21
C GLY A 1 15.66 8.39 19.14
N ALA A 2 16.46 8.62 18.09
CA ALA A 2 16.19 9.65 17.08
C ALA A 2 15.05 9.34 16.09
N LEU A 3 14.42 8.15 16.19
CA LEU A 3 13.29 7.77 15.34
C LEU A 3 11.98 8.35 15.89
N GLN A 4 11.32 9.18 15.11
CA GLN A 4 9.99 9.72 15.39
C GLN A 4 8.94 8.86 14.72
N LEU A 5 7.89 8.52 15.46
CA LEU A 5 6.73 7.79 14.94
C LEU A 5 5.54 8.74 14.90
N GLN A 6 4.90 8.83 13.75
CA GLN A 6 3.71 9.65 13.55
C GLN A 6 2.56 8.73 13.15
N PRO A 7 1.73 8.29 14.12
CA PRO A 7 0.53 7.54 13.80
C PRO A 7 -0.48 8.45 13.10
N PHE A 8 -1.21 7.90 12.12
CA PHE A 8 -2.29 8.59 11.43
C PHE A 8 -3.48 7.66 11.23
N THR A 9 -4.68 8.26 11.23
CA THR A 9 -5.93 7.51 11.10
C THR A 9 -6.27 7.28 9.64
N VAL A 10 -6.86 6.13 9.37
CA VAL A 10 -7.34 5.76 8.04
C VAL A 10 -8.79 5.30 8.07
N PRO A 11 -9.54 5.48 6.97
CA PRO A 11 -10.88 4.93 6.86
C PRO A 11 -10.80 3.41 6.67
N HIS A 12 -11.18 2.63 7.68
CA HIS A 12 -11.31 1.18 7.61
C HIS A 12 -12.48 0.74 8.50
N ASP A 13 -13.02 -0.45 8.26
CA ASP A 13 -14.10 -1.01 9.07
C ASP A 13 -13.65 -1.63 10.41
N ALA A 14 -12.38 -1.41 10.78
CA ALA A 14 -11.82 -1.76 12.08
C ALA A 14 -12.04 -0.63 13.10
N GLY A 15 -12.09 -0.96 14.39
CA GLY A 15 -12.38 0.02 15.44
C GLY A 15 -11.35 1.16 15.53
N GLU A 16 -10.07 0.87 15.32
CA GLU A 16 -8.95 1.82 15.43
C GLU A 16 -7.80 1.44 14.47
N PRO A 17 -7.96 1.55 13.14
CA PRO A 17 -6.87 1.29 12.21
C PRO A 17 -5.80 2.37 12.39
N CYS A 18 -4.59 1.94 12.76
CA CYS A 18 -3.46 2.83 13.00
C CYS A 18 -2.38 2.56 11.95
N GLN A 19 -2.15 3.55 11.11
CA GLN A 19 -1.04 3.58 10.18
C GLN A 19 0.04 4.49 10.72
N VAL A 20 1.28 4.34 10.25
CA VAL A 20 2.42 5.02 10.87
C VAL A 20 3.43 5.44 9.83
N THR A 21 3.96 6.65 10.02
CA THR A 21 5.22 7.03 9.38
C THR A 21 6.35 7.06 10.40
N PHE A 22 7.52 6.64 9.95
CA PHE A 22 8.76 6.66 10.72
C PHE A 22 9.69 7.68 10.11
N ASP A 23 10.30 8.52 10.94
CA ASP A 23 11.18 9.59 10.51
C ASP A 23 12.44 9.59 11.36
N SER A 24 13.61 9.38 10.73
CA SER A 24 14.91 9.40 11.41
C SER A 24 15.55 10.80 11.45
N GLY A 25 14.88 11.80 10.91
CA GLY A 25 15.41 13.14 10.63
C GLY A 25 16.17 13.22 9.29
N GLN A 26 16.50 12.09 8.66
CA GLN A 26 17.12 12.02 7.33
C GLN A 26 16.26 11.24 6.35
N HIS A 27 15.71 10.11 6.80
CA HIS A 27 14.90 9.22 5.98
C HIS A 27 13.52 9.00 6.59
N ARG A 28 12.54 8.80 5.70
CA ARG A 28 11.14 8.57 6.03
C ARG A 28 10.64 7.26 5.42
N LEU A 29 9.98 6.46 6.26
CA LEU A 29 9.25 5.26 5.87
C LEU A 29 7.75 5.51 6.11
N GLY A 30 6.94 5.33 5.08
CA GLY A 30 5.49 5.32 5.18
C GLY A 30 4.93 3.90 5.16
N VAL A 31 4.06 3.58 6.12
CA VAL A 31 3.30 2.32 6.16
C VAL A 31 1.83 2.64 6.01
N LEU A 32 1.18 2.03 5.02
CA LEU A 32 -0.25 2.12 4.76
C LEU A 32 -0.80 0.75 4.40
N THR A 33 -1.37 0.05 5.39
CA THR A 33 -2.21 -1.13 5.19
C THR A 33 -3.67 -0.82 5.53
N ASP A 34 -4.59 -1.75 5.25
CA ASP A 34 -5.95 -1.75 5.78
C ASP A 34 -6.66 -0.40 5.68
N THR A 35 -6.87 0.10 4.47
CA THR A 35 -7.63 1.33 4.23
C THR A 35 -8.58 1.20 3.05
N GLY A 36 -9.83 1.59 3.22
CA GLY A 36 -10.84 1.50 2.17
C GLY A 36 -10.83 2.69 1.20
N ARG A 37 -10.12 3.77 1.54
CA ARG A 37 -9.99 4.93 0.65
C ARG A 37 -8.75 5.78 0.97
N ILE A 38 -8.25 6.41 -0.08
CA ILE A 38 -7.23 7.44 0.01
C ILE A 38 -7.87 8.78 0.42
N THR A 39 -7.24 9.48 1.35
CA THR A 39 -7.66 10.81 1.79
C THR A 39 -6.51 11.81 1.62
N PRO A 40 -6.79 13.12 1.58
CA PRO A 40 -5.74 14.14 1.56
C PRO A 40 -4.78 14.04 2.77
N HIS A 41 -5.28 13.60 3.93
CA HIS A 41 -4.46 13.38 5.12
C HIS A 41 -3.47 12.23 4.90
N ILE A 42 -3.94 11.09 4.41
CA ILE A 42 -3.08 9.94 4.06
C ILE A 42 -1.99 10.36 3.08
N ARG A 43 -2.36 11.09 2.02
CA ARG A 43 -1.40 11.60 1.04
C ARG A 43 -0.33 12.47 1.71
N ALA A 44 -0.74 13.43 2.53
CA ALA A 44 0.21 14.32 3.23
C ALA A 44 1.13 13.58 4.20
N CYS A 45 0.66 12.50 4.84
CA CYS A 45 1.48 11.67 5.71
C CYS A 45 2.57 10.90 4.94
N LEU A 46 2.26 10.42 3.74
CA LEU A 46 3.13 9.53 2.95
C LEU A 46 4.03 10.26 1.94
N ASP A 47 3.83 11.55 1.73
CA ASP A 47 4.55 12.35 0.74
C ASP A 47 6.05 12.41 1.00
N ALA A 48 6.83 12.39 -0.09
CA ALA A 48 8.30 12.45 -0.08
C ALA A 48 8.98 11.40 0.80
N ALA A 49 8.36 10.22 0.96
CA ALA A 49 8.96 9.09 1.67
C ALA A 49 10.12 8.46 0.88
N ASP A 50 11.15 8.01 1.59
CA ASP A 50 12.27 7.25 1.01
C ASP A 50 11.94 5.76 0.89
N ALA A 51 10.93 5.27 1.63
CA ALA A 51 10.37 3.94 1.46
C ALA A 51 8.86 3.93 1.73
N LEU A 52 8.13 3.09 1.00
CA LEU A 52 6.70 2.89 1.18
C LEU A 52 6.37 1.40 1.28
N LEU A 53 5.55 1.06 2.28
CA LEU A 53 4.82 -0.21 2.37
C LEU A 53 3.34 0.09 2.18
N LEU A 54 2.78 -0.33 1.05
CA LEU A 54 1.45 0.09 0.57
C LEU A 54 0.54 -1.10 0.33
N GLU A 55 -0.70 -1.00 0.82
CA GLU A 55 -1.76 -1.96 0.52
C GLU A 55 -2.05 -2.05 -0.97
N CYS A 56 -2.04 -3.28 -1.49
CA CYS A 56 -2.53 -3.63 -2.82
C CYS A 56 -3.38 -4.88 -2.66
N ASN A 57 -4.58 -4.74 -2.08
CA ASN A 57 -5.32 -5.91 -1.60
C ASN A 57 -5.94 -6.71 -2.73
N HIS A 58 -6.50 -6.06 -3.74
CA HIS A 58 -7.20 -6.76 -4.81
C HIS A 58 -7.04 -6.08 -6.16
N ASP A 59 -7.07 -6.91 -7.19
CA ASP A 59 -7.44 -6.48 -8.53
C ASP A 59 -8.97 -6.39 -8.62
N THR A 60 -9.48 -5.33 -9.25
CA THR A 60 -10.92 -5.04 -9.29
C THR A 60 -11.69 -6.08 -10.11
N THR A 61 -11.09 -6.60 -11.18
CA THR A 61 -11.67 -7.65 -12.03
C THR A 61 -11.65 -8.99 -11.31
N MET A 62 -10.51 -9.36 -10.72
CA MET A 62 -10.39 -10.59 -9.95
C MET A 62 -11.35 -10.60 -8.75
N LEU A 63 -11.55 -9.47 -8.05
CA LEU A 63 -12.54 -9.39 -6.98
C LEU A 63 -13.98 -9.56 -7.51
N ALA A 64 -14.30 -8.98 -8.66
CA ALA A 64 -15.62 -9.09 -9.27
C ALA A 64 -15.94 -10.53 -9.70
N ASP A 65 -14.97 -11.24 -10.26
CA ASP A 65 -15.13 -12.60 -10.81
C ASP A 65 -14.80 -13.70 -9.78
N GLY A 66 -14.11 -13.33 -8.71
CA GLY A 66 -13.55 -14.25 -7.72
C GLY A 66 -14.58 -15.00 -6.87
N PRO A 67 -14.12 -15.91 -6.00
CA PRO A 67 -14.96 -16.87 -5.29
C PRO A 67 -15.77 -16.28 -4.12
N TYR A 68 -15.52 -15.02 -3.77
CA TYR A 68 -16.17 -14.37 -2.62
C TYR A 68 -17.69 -14.24 -2.83
N SER A 69 -18.43 -14.31 -1.72
CA SER A 69 -19.88 -14.02 -1.77
C SER A 69 -20.10 -12.56 -2.19
N PRO A 70 -21.25 -12.22 -2.81
CA PRO A 70 -21.53 -10.83 -3.20
C PRO A 70 -21.46 -9.84 -2.03
N ALA A 71 -21.80 -10.27 -0.81
CA ALA A 71 -21.69 -9.45 0.38
C ALA A 71 -20.23 -9.15 0.75
N LEU A 72 -19.36 -10.17 0.66
CA LEU A 72 -17.93 -10.00 0.95
C LEU A 72 -17.25 -9.14 -0.12
N LYS A 73 -17.58 -9.32 -1.40
CA LYS A 73 -17.08 -8.47 -2.50
C LYS A 73 -17.39 -6.98 -2.25
N ARG A 74 -18.64 -6.67 -1.86
CA ARG A 74 -19.04 -5.29 -1.53
C ARG A 74 -18.32 -4.71 -0.32
N ARG A 75 -17.99 -5.56 0.66
CA ARG A 75 -17.25 -5.14 1.85
C ARG A 75 -15.79 -4.84 1.51
N VAL A 76 -15.11 -5.78 0.84
CA VAL A 76 -13.69 -5.66 0.46
C VAL A 76 -13.46 -4.48 -0.49
N GLY A 77 -14.24 -4.36 -1.57
CA GLY A 77 -14.13 -3.24 -2.51
C GLY A 77 -14.86 -1.97 -2.07
N GLY A 78 -15.37 -1.93 -0.84
CA GLY A 78 -16.11 -0.79 -0.31
C GLY A 78 -15.19 0.33 0.19
N PRO A 79 -15.73 1.54 0.44
CA PRO A 79 -14.95 2.70 0.88
C PRO A 79 -14.33 2.57 2.29
N LEU A 80 -14.63 1.49 3.00
CA LEU A 80 -14.08 1.13 4.32
C LEU A 80 -13.45 -0.28 4.30
N GLY A 81 -13.34 -0.91 3.13
CA GLY A 81 -12.67 -2.19 2.96
C GLY A 81 -11.17 -1.97 2.74
N HIS A 82 -10.66 -2.44 1.62
CA HIS A 82 -9.23 -2.41 1.30
C HIS A 82 -8.96 -1.71 -0.03
N LEU A 83 -7.75 -1.21 -0.21
CA LEU A 83 -7.34 -0.61 -1.48
C LEU A 83 -7.24 -1.64 -2.60
N SER A 84 -7.74 -1.28 -3.77
CA SER A 84 -7.41 -1.95 -5.02
C SER A 84 -6.02 -1.52 -5.53
N ASN A 85 -5.47 -2.31 -6.45
CA ASN A 85 -4.23 -1.96 -7.17
C ASN A 85 -4.34 -0.57 -7.84
N ASP A 86 -5.49 -0.27 -8.46
CA ASP A 86 -5.74 1.02 -9.13
C ASP A 86 -5.74 2.19 -8.14
N GLN A 87 -6.29 2.00 -6.93
CA GLN A 87 -6.30 3.03 -5.90
C GLN A 87 -4.90 3.27 -5.35
N ALA A 88 -4.09 2.22 -5.19
CA ALA A 88 -2.69 2.33 -4.81
C ALA A 88 -1.87 3.10 -5.88
N VAL A 89 -2.08 2.79 -7.16
CA VAL A 89 -1.50 3.55 -8.28
C VAL A 89 -1.92 5.02 -8.24
N GLY A 90 -3.22 5.28 -8.04
CA GLY A 90 -3.75 6.64 -7.96
C GLY A 90 -3.20 7.45 -6.77
N LEU A 91 -2.83 6.79 -5.67
CA LEU A 91 -2.09 7.42 -4.58
C LEU A 91 -0.67 7.78 -5.04
N LEU A 92 0.08 6.83 -5.60
CA LEU A 92 1.48 7.05 -6.02
C LEU A 92 1.60 8.19 -7.04
N GLN A 93 0.64 8.34 -7.95
CA GLN A 93 0.59 9.46 -8.91
C GLN A 93 0.51 10.85 -8.24
N GLN A 94 0.08 10.91 -6.98
CA GLN A 94 -0.10 12.15 -6.23
C GLN A 94 1.00 12.39 -5.18
N LEU A 95 1.94 11.46 -5.03
CA LEU A 95 3.05 11.58 -4.09
C LEU A 95 4.30 12.06 -4.82
N ASP A 96 5.11 12.88 -4.16
CA ASP A 96 6.51 13.05 -4.54
C ASP A 96 7.26 11.75 -4.23
N THR A 97 7.64 11.03 -5.28
CA THR A 97 8.39 9.76 -5.20
C THR A 97 9.85 9.92 -5.63
N SER A 98 10.33 11.16 -5.80
CA SER A 98 11.69 11.45 -6.28
C SER A 98 12.81 10.90 -5.37
N ARG A 99 12.49 10.65 -4.10
CA ARG A 99 13.41 10.10 -3.09
C ARG A 99 13.20 8.62 -2.83
N LEU A 100 12.20 8.00 -3.45
CA LEU A 100 11.77 6.65 -3.12
C LEU A 100 12.85 5.63 -3.50
N GLN A 101 13.38 4.93 -2.51
CA GLN A 101 14.38 3.88 -2.66
C GLN A 101 13.76 2.49 -2.63
N HIS A 102 12.63 2.33 -1.94
CA HIS A 102 11.91 1.06 -1.83
C HIS A 102 10.40 1.26 -1.96
N MET A 103 9.79 0.48 -2.83
CA MET A 103 8.34 0.31 -2.93
C MET A 103 7.98 -1.13 -2.60
N VAL A 104 7.22 -1.34 -1.53
CA VAL A 104 6.76 -2.66 -1.08
C VAL A 104 5.25 -2.70 -1.18
N ALA A 105 4.71 -3.57 -2.04
CA ALA A 105 3.29 -3.87 -2.01
C ALA A 105 3.03 -4.93 -0.93
N ALA A 106 2.00 -4.68 -0.13
CA ALA A 106 1.64 -5.52 1.00
C ALA A 106 0.15 -5.81 1.04
N HIS A 107 -0.22 -6.78 1.86
CA HIS A 107 -1.61 -7.11 2.16
C HIS A 107 -2.42 -7.55 0.93
N LEU A 108 -1.79 -8.28 0.01
CA LEU A 108 -2.42 -8.84 -1.19
C LEU A 108 -3.40 -9.95 -0.80
N SER A 109 -4.55 -10.00 -1.48
CA SER A 109 -5.51 -11.10 -1.35
C SER A 109 -5.05 -12.31 -2.14
N ASP A 110 -4.89 -13.46 -1.48
CA ASP A 110 -4.62 -14.76 -2.10
C ASP A 110 -5.61 -15.18 -3.20
N LYS A 111 -6.83 -14.64 -3.16
CA LYS A 111 -7.95 -15.06 -4.03
C LYS A 111 -8.30 -14.05 -5.09
N ASN A 112 -8.01 -12.77 -4.85
CA ASN A 112 -8.47 -11.69 -5.69
C ASN A 112 -7.34 -10.73 -6.10
N ASN A 113 -6.08 -11.18 -6.00
CA ASN A 113 -4.96 -10.44 -6.55
C ASN A 113 -3.92 -11.40 -7.12
N ASP A 114 -3.01 -10.83 -7.90
CA ASP A 114 -1.86 -11.51 -8.46
C ASP A 114 -0.61 -10.62 -8.27
N PRO A 115 0.49 -11.13 -7.69
CA PRO A 115 1.71 -10.36 -7.49
C PRO A 115 2.27 -9.71 -8.76
N ASP A 116 2.14 -10.35 -9.92
CA ASP A 116 2.66 -9.81 -11.18
C ASP A 116 1.81 -8.64 -11.68
N LEU A 117 0.49 -8.69 -11.46
CA LEU A 117 -0.40 -7.54 -11.74
C LEU A 117 -0.03 -6.34 -10.87
N VAL A 118 0.21 -6.56 -9.57
CA VAL A 118 0.63 -5.50 -8.65
C VAL A 118 1.96 -4.90 -9.06
N ARG A 119 2.96 -5.74 -9.34
CA ARG A 119 4.28 -5.28 -9.82
C ARG A 119 4.16 -4.44 -11.08
N SER A 120 3.41 -4.92 -12.07
CA SER A 120 3.22 -4.20 -13.33
C SER A 120 2.52 -2.86 -13.12
N ALA A 121 1.49 -2.81 -12.28
CA ALA A 121 0.73 -1.59 -12.02
C ALA A 121 1.57 -0.52 -11.32
N LEU A 122 2.28 -0.89 -10.24
CA LEU A 122 3.10 0.04 -9.48
C LEU A 122 4.38 0.46 -10.24
N ALA A 123 4.99 -0.47 -10.98
CA ALA A 123 6.16 -0.15 -11.79
C ALA A 123 5.84 0.83 -12.93
N GLY A 124 4.65 0.71 -13.53
CA GLY A 124 4.19 1.61 -14.58
C GLY A 124 4.03 3.07 -14.12
N VAL A 125 3.63 3.29 -12.87
CA VAL A 125 3.53 4.67 -12.32
C VAL A 125 4.87 5.22 -11.83
N LEU A 126 5.77 4.35 -11.35
CA LEU A 126 7.09 4.75 -10.86
C LEU A 126 8.16 4.78 -11.96
N ASP A 127 7.80 4.49 -13.21
CA ASP A 127 8.72 4.38 -14.36
C ASP A 127 9.94 3.50 -14.07
N CYS A 128 9.68 2.33 -13.48
CA CYS A 128 10.72 1.38 -13.09
C CYS A 128 10.44 -0.04 -13.60
N THR A 129 11.34 -0.98 -13.35
CA THR A 129 11.14 -2.39 -13.70
C THR A 129 10.23 -3.08 -12.68
N PRO A 130 9.32 -3.99 -13.10
CA PRO A 130 8.46 -4.76 -12.18
C PRO A 130 9.18 -5.48 -11.04
N ASP A 131 10.42 -5.93 -11.25
CA ASP A 131 11.23 -6.62 -10.23
C ASP A 131 11.71 -5.70 -9.10
N TRP A 132 11.71 -4.39 -9.32
CA TRP A 132 12.10 -3.40 -8.31
C TRP A 132 11.01 -3.23 -7.23
N ILE A 133 9.75 -3.46 -7.58
CA ILE A 133 8.63 -3.47 -6.64
C ILE A 133 8.73 -4.71 -5.78
N ALA A 134 8.92 -4.59 -4.47
CA ALA A 134 8.91 -5.76 -3.60
C ALA A 134 7.47 -6.17 -3.26
N ILE A 135 7.26 -7.47 -3.05
CA ILE A 135 6.01 -8.00 -2.52
C ILE A 135 6.31 -8.51 -1.11
N ALA A 136 5.58 -8.01 -0.12
CA ALA A 136 5.59 -8.59 1.22
C ALA A 136 4.70 -9.84 1.20
N ASP A 137 5.34 -11.01 1.29
CA ASP A 137 4.66 -12.29 1.33
C ASP A 137 3.87 -12.44 2.63
N GLN A 138 2.71 -13.09 2.57
CA GLN A 138 1.82 -13.20 3.72
C GLN A 138 2.38 -14.13 4.82
N ASP A 139 3.20 -15.11 4.45
CA ASP A 139 3.80 -16.08 5.38
C ASP A 139 5.27 -15.75 5.68
N ALA A 140 6.06 -15.45 4.65
CA ALA A 140 7.49 -15.20 4.73
C ALA A 140 7.84 -13.74 4.98
N GLY A 141 6.89 -12.82 4.81
CA GLY A 141 7.10 -11.39 4.97
C GLY A 141 8.01 -10.79 3.89
N LEU A 142 8.90 -9.89 4.32
CA LEU A 142 9.85 -9.21 3.44
C LEU A 142 11.27 -9.43 3.96
N GLY A 143 12.21 -9.70 3.04
CA GLY A 143 13.63 -9.71 3.36
C GLY A 143 14.14 -8.35 3.84
N TRP A 144 15.30 -8.32 4.48
CA TRP A 144 15.89 -7.07 5.00
C TRP A 144 16.07 -6.02 3.89
N ARG A 145 15.74 -4.76 4.21
CA ARG A 145 15.92 -3.59 3.35
C ARG A 145 16.60 -2.48 4.12
N GLU A 146 17.41 -1.69 3.43
CA GLU A 146 18.16 -0.57 3.99
C GLU A 146 17.86 0.70 3.19
N ILE A 147 17.59 1.81 3.89
CA ILE A 147 17.37 3.14 3.31
C ILE A 147 18.64 3.94 3.58
N VAL A 148 19.27 4.48 2.53
CA VAL A 148 20.62 5.09 2.57
C VAL A 148 20.66 6.53 2.10
#